data_AF-A0A7J6X5X0-F1
#
_entry.id   AF-A0A7J6X5X0-F1
#
_cell.length_a   1.000
_cell.length_b   1.000
_cell.length_c   1.000
_cell.angle_alpha   90.00
_cell.angle_beta   90.00
_cell.angle_gamma   90.00
#
_symmetry.space_group_name_H-M   'P 1'
#
loop_
_entity.id
_entity.type
_entity.pdbx_description
1 polymer ?
#
loop_
_entity_poly.entity_id
_entity_poly.type
_entity_poly.pdbx_seq_one_letter_code
_entity_poly.pdbx_strand_id
1 'polypeptide(L)'
;DDDLRIILESSGSLAKEAVKKYSDEMFGKLGDMEQQLEKYLDVIMSNCRKMTNPEKQQLRKLIQNLPLKNLDRVVDIIVKHREMSGPCNEIHINLGNEDNGTLWRLYYYVEAVARASNLS
;
A
#
# COMPACT_ATOMS: atom_id res chain seq x y z
N ASP A 1 -10.91 -28.24 43.05
CA ASP A 1 -9.80 -29.00 42.49
C ASP A 1 -8.92 -28.01 41.74
N ASP A 2 -7.85 -27.55 42.39
CA ASP A 2 -6.96 -26.50 41.85
C ASP A 2 -6.15 -27.00 40.66
N ASP A 3 -5.86 -28.31 40.62
CA ASP A 3 -5.11 -28.93 39.53
C ASP A 3 -5.87 -28.85 38.20
N LEU A 4 -7.20 -29.00 38.23
CA LEU A 4 -8.04 -28.84 37.04
C LEU A 4 -8.06 -27.41 36.52
N ARG A 5 -7.99 -26.39 37.41
CA ARG A 5 -7.90 -24.98 37.02
C ARG A 5 -6.56 -24.67 36.37
N ILE A 6 -5.46 -25.16 36.94
CA ILE A 6 -4.10 -24.99 36.39
C ILE A 6 -3.98 -25.65 35.01
N ILE A 7 -4.55 -26.84 34.83
CA ILE A 7 -4.56 -27.53 33.53
C ILE A 7 -5.40 -26.75 32.50
N LEU A 8 -6.57 -26.24 32.86
CA LEU A 8 -7.41 -25.43 31.96
C LEU A 8 -6.77 -24.09 31.59
N GLU A 9 -6.16 -23.40 32.55
CA GLU A 9 -5.46 -22.13 32.32
C GLU A 9 -4.19 -22.32 31.49
N SER A 10 -3.40 -23.37 31.75
CA SER A 10 -2.21 -23.70 30.96
C SER A 10 -2.55 -24.17 29.54
N SER A 11 -3.61 -24.96 29.38
CA SER A 11 -4.11 -25.36 28.05
C SER A 11 -4.63 -24.14 27.28
N GLY A 12 -5.32 -23.23 27.98
CA GLY A 12 -5.77 -21.95 27.43
C GLY A 12 -4.61 -21.03 27.05
N SER A 13 -3.54 -20.98 27.84
CA SER A 13 -2.34 -20.19 27.52
C SER A 13 -1.57 -20.78 26.34
N LEU A 14 -1.41 -22.10 26.27
CA LEU A 14 -0.78 -22.80 25.15
C LEU A 14 -1.58 -22.61 23.85
N ALA A 15 -2.91 -22.68 23.92
CA ALA A 15 -3.77 -22.42 22.77
C ALA A 15 -3.65 -20.97 22.28
N LYS A 16 -3.60 -19.99 23.19
CA LYS A 16 -3.39 -18.57 22.85
C LYS A 16 -2.02 -18.34 22.22
N GLU A 17 -0.97 -18.95 22.75
CA GLU A 17 0.39 -18.84 22.21
C GLU A 17 0.49 -19.46 20.81
N ALA A 18 -0.11 -20.63 20.60
CA ALA A 18 -0.19 -21.26 19.29
C ALA A 18 -0.94 -20.37 18.28
N VAL A 19 -2.13 -19.87 18.63
CA VAL A 19 -2.91 -18.97 17.76
C VAL A 19 -2.13 -17.70 17.43
N LYS A 20 -1.46 -17.09 18.43
CA LYS A 20 -0.62 -15.92 18.21
C LYS A 20 0.51 -16.23 17.24
N LYS A 21 1.26 -17.32 17.45
CA LYS A 21 2.36 -17.74 16.57
C LYS A 21 1.90 -17.92 15.12
N TYR A 22 0.79 -18.64 14.91
CA TYR A 22 0.26 -18.84 13.55
C TYR A 22 -0.23 -17.53 12.92
N SER A 23 -0.83 -16.64 13.72
CA SER A 23 -1.25 -15.31 13.26
C SER A 23 -0.03 -14.49 12.83
N ASP A 24 1.01 -14.42 13.66
CA ASP A 24 2.25 -13.70 13.38
C ASP A 24 2.95 -14.26 12.12
N GLU A 25 2.99 -15.59 11.96
CA GLU A 25 3.53 -16.25 10.76
C GLU A 25 2.72 -15.90 9.50
N MET A 26 1.39 -15.93 9.58
CA MET A 26 0.52 -15.54 8.47
C MET A 26 0.68 -14.06 8.12
N PHE A 27 0.75 -13.17 9.10
CA PHE A 27 1.00 -11.75 8.87
C PHE A 27 2.37 -11.53 8.21
N GLY A 28 3.40 -12.25 8.65
CA GLY A 28 4.71 -12.24 8.01
C GLY A 28 4.63 -12.64 6.54
N LYS A 29 3.98 -13.75 6.23
CA LYS A 29 3.79 -14.22 4.85
C LYS A 29 2.99 -13.23 3.99
N LEU A 30 1.95 -12.61 4.56
CA LEU A 30 1.16 -11.60 3.85
C LEU A 30 2.01 -10.37 3.52
N GLY A 31 2.82 -9.90 4.46
CA GLY A 31 3.77 -8.81 4.24
C GLY A 31 4.81 -9.13 3.17
N ASP A 32 5.35 -10.35 3.15
CA ASP A 32 6.28 -10.80 2.11
C ASP A 32 5.62 -10.80 0.72
N MET A 33 4.37 -11.26 0.62
CA MET A 33 3.61 -11.26 -0.63
C MET A 33 3.32 -9.84 -1.10
N GLU A 34 2.94 -8.94 -0.20
CA GLU A 34 2.73 -7.52 -0.51
C GLU A 34 4.02 -6.89 -1.06
N GLN A 35 5.17 -7.13 -0.42
CA GLN A 35 6.47 -6.64 -0.91
C GLN A 35 6.85 -7.21 -2.28
N GLN A 36 6.50 -8.46 -2.58
CA GLN A 36 6.75 -9.04 -3.89
C GLN A 36 5.88 -8.41 -4.97
N LEU A 37 4.58 -8.24 -4.72
CA LEU A 37 3.66 -7.54 -5.63
C LEU A 37 4.14 -6.12 -5.91
N GLU A 38 4.60 -5.43 -4.86
CA GLU A 38 5.21 -4.12 -4.95
C GLU A 38 6.39 -4.07 -5.92
N LYS A 39 7.33 -5.03 -5.81
CA LYS A 39 8.49 -5.13 -6.72
C LYS A 39 8.06 -5.43 -8.16
N TYR A 40 7.07 -6.31 -8.36
CA TYR A 40 6.57 -6.60 -9.70
C TYR A 40 5.93 -5.37 -10.34
N LEU A 41 5.15 -4.60 -9.59
CA LEU A 41 4.57 -3.35 -10.06
C LEU A 41 5.66 -2.34 -10.43
N ASP A 42 6.73 -2.20 -9.64
CA ASP A 42 7.85 -1.31 -9.96
C ASP A 42 8.54 -1.71 -11.27
N VAL A 43 8.77 -3.02 -11.47
CA VAL A 43 9.34 -3.55 -12.72
C VAL A 43 8.41 -3.33 -13.91
N ILE A 44 7.12 -3.65 -13.79
CA ILE A 44 6.20 -3.51 -14.93
C ILE A 44 6.04 -2.04 -15.31
N MET A 45 5.88 -1.15 -14.33
CA MET A 45 5.59 0.26 -14.57
C MET A 45 6.81 1.03 -15.09
N SER A 46 8.03 0.65 -14.67
CA SER A 46 9.25 1.23 -15.23
C SER A 46 9.44 0.90 -16.72
N ASN A 47 8.85 -0.19 -17.21
CA ASN A 47 8.88 -0.58 -18.63
C ASN A 47 7.76 0.07 -19.47
N CYS A 48 6.81 0.78 -18.86
CA CYS A 48 5.80 1.51 -19.62
C CYS A 48 6.44 2.65 -20.43
N ARG A 49 5.79 3.08 -21.52
CA ARG A 49 6.24 4.25 -22.28
C ARG A 49 6.20 5.52 -21.43
N LYS A 50 6.88 6.59 -21.84
CA LYS A 50 6.78 7.89 -21.17
C LYS A 50 5.33 8.42 -21.20
N MET A 51 4.85 8.95 -20.07
CA MET A 51 3.60 9.73 -20.06
C MET A 51 3.77 11.05 -20.81
N THR A 52 2.75 11.36 -21.61
CA THR A 52 2.61 12.64 -22.31
C THR A 52 2.08 13.72 -21.36
N ASN A 53 2.26 15.00 -21.73
CA ASN A 53 1.74 16.11 -20.93
C ASN A 53 0.21 16.07 -20.73
N PRO A 54 -0.62 15.74 -21.74
CA PRO A 54 -2.05 15.55 -21.54
C PRO A 54 -2.38 14.47 -20.51
N GLU A 55 -1.64 13.35 -20.52
CA GLU A 55 -1.85 12.26 -19.56
C GLU A 55 -1.48 12.69 -18.14
N LYS A 56 -0.37 13.42 -17.97
CA LYS A 56 -0.01 14.00 -16.67
C LYS A 56 -1.07 14.98 -16.16
N GLN A 57 -1.66 15.78 -17.04
CA GLN A 57 -2.77 16.67 -16.67
C GLN A 57 -4.04 15.90 -16.28
N GLN A 58 -4.37 14.83 -16.99
CA GLN A 58 -5.47 13.95 -16.63
C GLN A 58 -5.23 13.28 -15.27
N LEU A 59 -4.03 12.74 -15.05
CA LEU A 59 -3.63 12.14 -13.78
C LEU A 59 -3.81 13.13 -12.62
N ARG A 60 -3.38 14.38 -12.78
CA ARG A 60 -3.59 15.43 -11.78
C ARG A 60 -5.06 15.60 -11.42
N LYS A 61 -5.95 15.67 -12.42
CA LYS A 61 -7.40 15.82 -12.19
C LYS A 61 -7.97 14.62 -11.43
N LEU A 62 -7.55 13.42 -11.79
CA LEU A 62 -7.99 12.20 -11.14
C LEU A 62 -7.54 12.16 -9.66
N ILE A 63 -6.30 12.55 -9.37
CA ILE A 63 -5.79 12.63 -7.97
C ILE A 63 -6.57 13.66 -7.16
N GLN A 64 -6.89 14.83 -7.74
CA GLN A 64 -7.66 15.87 -7.06
C GLN A 64 -9.09 15.45 -6.69
N ASN A 65 -9.66 14.50 -7.42
CA ASN A 65 -11.00 13.97 -7.18
C ASN A 65 -11.00 12.71 -6.29
N LEU A 66 -9.84 12.29 -5.79
CA LEU A 66 -9.70 11.08 -5.01
C LEU A 66 -10.29 11.27 -3.59
N PRO A 67 -11.06 10.31 -3.06
CA PRO A 67 -11.49 10.36 -1.67
C PRO A 67 -10.31 10.45 -0.69
N LEU A 68 -10.47 11.19 0.42
CA LEU A 68 -9.40 11.45 1.38
C LEU A 68 -8.73 10.16 1.89
N LYS A 69 -9.54 9.13 2.17
CA LYS A 69 -9.09 7.80 2.64
C LYS A 69 -8.15 7.07 1.67
N ASN A 70 -8.08 7.51 0.41
CA ASN A 70 -7.27 6.89 -0.62
C ASN A 70 -5.97 7.67 -0.89
N LEU A 71 -5.80 8.85 -0.27
CA LEU A 71 -4.60 9.68 -0.43
C LEU A 71 -3.38 9.10 0.28
N ASP A 72 -3.54 8.37 1.39
CA ASP A 72 -2.43 7.70 2.08
C ASP A 72 -1.63 6.81 1.12
N ARG A 73 -2.35 6.06 0.29
CA ARG A 73 -1.72 5.20 -0.71
C ARG A 73 -1.04 5.97 -1.85
N VAL A 74 -1.53 7.15 -2.20
CA VAL A 74 -0.85 8.04 -3.16
C VAL A 74 0.49 8.48 -2.59
N VAL A 75 0.51 8.83 -1.30
CA VAL A 75 1.73 9.19 -0.58
C VAL A 75 2.71 8.03 -0.56
N ASP A 76 2.27 6.82 -0.21
CA ASP A 76 3.15 5.63 -0.17
C ASP A 76 3.86 5.37 -1.51
N ILE A 77 3.12 5.48 -2.62
CA ILE A 77 3.67 5.26 -3.97
C ILE A 77 4.79 6.27 -4.27
N ILE A 78 4.64 7.53 -3.83
CA ILE A 78 5.59 8.61 -4.11
C ILE A 78 6.79 8.54 -3.16
N VAL A 79 6.54 8.34 -1.87
CA VAL A 79 7.58 8.27 -0.84
C VAL A 79 8.51 7.11 -1.09
N LYS A 80 7.99 5.94 -1.48
CA LYS A 80 8.82 4.76 -1.75
C LYS A 80 9.88 5.00 -2.83
N HIS A 81 9.63 5.93 -3.75
CA HIS A 81 10.54 6.27 -4.85
C HIS A 81 11.33 7.57 -4.61
N ARG A 82 11.10 8.24 -3.47
CA ARG A 82 11.85 9.43 -3.05
C ARG A 82 12.70 9.13 -1.84
N GLU A 83 13.94 9.56 -1.85
CA GLU A 83 14.70 9.71 -0.61
C GLU A 83 14.11 10.89 0.17
N MET A 84 13.11 10.62 1.02
CA MET A 84 12.56 11.65 1.90
C MET A 84 13.48 11.89 3.10
N SER A 85 13.93 13.13 3.26
CA SER A 85 14.63 13.57 4.47
C SER A 85 13.59 14.02 5.52
N GLY A 86 13.15 13.08 6.36
CA GLY A 86 12.38 13.36 7.58
C GLY A 86 10.85 13.44 7.43
N PRO A 87 10.12 13.56 8.56
CA PRO A 87 8.67 13.64 8.57
C PRO A 87 8.20 14.99 8.02
N CYS A 88 7.38 14.95 6.97
CA CYS A 88 6.82 16.13 6.32
C CYS A 88 5.29 16.11 6.42
N ASN A 89 4.69 17.17 6.95
CA ASN A 89 3.23 17.29 7.09
C ASN A 89 2.54 17.61 5.75
N GLU A 90 3.29 18.06 4.74
CA GLU A 90 2.76 18.48 3.45
C GLU A 90 3.64 17.95 2.33
N ILE A 91 3.06 17.19 1.40
CA ILE A 91 3.80 16.60 0.28
C ILE A 91 3.40 17.33 -0.99
N HIS A 92 4.32 18.15 -1.50
CA HIS A 92 4.16 18.76 -2.82
C HIS A 92 4.61 17.79 -3.92
N ILE A 93 3.67 17.43 -4.78
CA ILE A 93 3.89 16.48 -5.89
C ILE A 93 4.03 17.26 -7.19
N ASN A 94 5.22 17.23 -7.80
CA ASN A 94 5.42 17.75 -9.14
C ASN A 94 5.50 16.60 -10.15
N LEU A 95 4.37 16.26 -10.78
CA LEU A 95 4.27 15.23 -11.82
C LEU A 95 5.19 15.46 -13.03
N GLY A 96 5.69 16.70 -13.22
CA GLY A 96 6.69 17.01 -14.23
C GLY A 96 8.03 16.32 -13.98
N ASN A 97 8.40 16.17 -12.70
CA ASN A 97 9.71 15.72 -12.26
C ASN A 97 9.74 14.27 -11.75
N GLU A 98 8.57 13.62 -11.59
CA GLU A 98 8.52 12.21 -11.19
C GLU A 98 9.02 11.28 -12.30
N ASP A 99 9.57 10.13 -11.89
CA ASP A 99 9.94 9.08 -12.81
C ASP A 99 8.70 8.43 -13.46
N ASN A 100 8.93 7.76 -14.58
CA ASN A 100 7.83 7.20 -15.36
C ASN A 100 7.08 6.07 -14.63
N GLY A 101 7.78 5.25 -13.85
CA GLY A 101 7.17 4.16 -13.10
C GLY A 101 6.19 4.69 -12.06
N THR A 102 6.61 5.69 -11.28
CA THR A 102 5.75 6.37 -10.30
C THR A 102 4.49 6.94 -10.94
N LEU A 103 4.64 7.61 -12.09
CA LEU A 103 3.49 8.19 -12.79
C LEU A 103 2.45 7.13 -13.20
N TRP A 104 2.87 6.02 -13.80
CA TRP A 104 1.94 4.96 -14.21
C TRP A 104 1.34 4.21 -13.02
N ARG A 105 2.11 3.99 -11.96
CA ARG A 105 1.59 3.45 -10.69
C ARG A 105 0.46 4.31 -10.14
N LEU A 106 0.67 5.62 -10.08
CA LEU A 106 -0.35 6.56 -9.64
C LEU A 106 -1.59 6.50 -10.54
N TYR A 107 -1.40 6.51 -11.85
CA TYR A 107 -2.52 6.48 -12.80
C TYR A 107 -3.41 5.26 -12.62
N TYR A 108 -2.85 4.05 -12.64
CA TYR A 108 -3.67 2.85 -12.53
C TYR A 108 -4.33 2.69 -11.17
N TYR A 109 -3.65 3.10 -10.09
CA TYR A 109 -4.26 3.11 -8.75
C TYR A 109 -5.48 4.04 -8.69
N VAL A 110 -5.29 5.29 -9.08
CA VAL A 110 -6.33 6.33 -9.02
C VAL A 110 -7.49 5.97 -9.96
N GLU A 111 -7.20 5.45 -11.15
CA GLU A 111 -8.21 4.98 -12.11
C GLU A 111 -9.03 3.81 -11.53
N ALA A 112 -8.40 2.85 -10.85
CA ALA A 112 -9.10 1.76 -10.18
C ALA A 112 -10.03 2.26 -9.07
N VAL A 113 -9.57 3.20 -8.25
CA VAL A 113 -10.41 3.81 -7.18
C VAL A 113 -11.59 4.57 -7.77
N ALA A 114 -11.36 5.36 -8.83
CA ALA A 114 -12.42 6.09 -9.51
C ALA A 114 -13.47 5.14 -10.10
N ARG A 115 -13.04 4.05 -10.75
CA ARG A 115 -13.96 3.03 -11.28
C ARG A 115 -14.76 2.34 -10.18
N ALA A 116 -14.12 1.96 -9.08
CA ALA A 116 -14.80 1.34 -7.95
C ALA A 116 -15.86 2.28 -7.32
N SER A 117 -15.57 3.57 -7.27
CA SER A 117 -16.49 4.58 -6.74
C SER A 117 -17.73 4.77 -7.63
N ASN A 118 -17.61 4.56 -8.94
CA ASN A 118 -18.74 4.64 -9.87
C ASN A 118 -19.63 3.39 -9.89
N LEU A 119 -19.21 2.31 -9.23
CA LEU A 119 -19.94 1.03 -9.15
C LEU A 119 -20.70 0.86 -7.83
N SER A 120 -20.51 1.79 -6.89
CA SER A 120 -21.18 1.84 -5.58
C SER A 120 -22.35 2.82 -5.58
#